data_AF-A0A926LCF9-F1
#
_entry.id   AF-A0A926LCF9-F1
#
_cell.length_a   1.000
_cell.length_b   1.000
_cell.length_c   1.000
_cell.angle_alpha   90.00
_cell.angle_beta   90.00
_cell.angle_gamma   90.00
#
_symmetry.space_group_name_H-M   'P 1'
#
loop_
_entity.id
_entity.type
_entity.pdbx_description
1 polymer ?
#
loop_
_entity_poly.entity_id
_entity_poly.type
_entity_poly.pdbx_seq_one_letter_code
_entity_poly.pdbx_strand_id
1 'polypeptide(L)'
;MVLTTAIHAERTEENLTTAARLFLALLKQDDGAKSLLLALPEVFPWVRHLDAEEVQEFTVELLEALSDAAELGARDSVHRAIVSWRATARINADPDQLREALRPLGDVDLGPVEVHE
;
A
#
# COMPACT_ATOMS: atom_id res chain seq x y z
N MET A 1 22.52 24.02 -14.24
CA MET A 1 22.65 22.55 -14.19
C MET A 1 21.28 21.96 -13.85
N VAL A 2 20.39 21.81 -14.84
CA VAL A 2 19.02 21.26 -14.62
C VAL A 2 18.76 20.05 -15.53
N LEU A 3 19.56 19.87 -16.58
CA LEU A 3 19.39 18.81 -17.57
C LEU A 3 19.89 17.43 -17.08
N THR A 4 20.89 17.38 -16.19
CA THR A 4 21.37 16.10 -15.62
C THR A 4 20.41 15.52 -14.59
N THR A 5 19.68 16.35 -13.83
CA THR A 5 18.73 15.89 -12.81
C THR A 5 17.47 15.27 -13.43
N ALA A 6 16.97 15.83 -14.53
CA ALA A 6 15.82 15.29 -15.26
C ALA A 6 16.12 13.91 -15.89
N ILE A 7 17.30 13.74 -16.49
CA ILE A 7 17.73 12.47 -17.09
C ILE A 7 17.94 11.38 -16.03
N HIS A 8 18.41 11.74 -14.84
CA HIS A 8 18.49 10.79 -13.72
C HIS A 8 17.10 10.40 -13.21
N ALA A 9 16.15 11.34 -13.13
CA ALA A 9 14.78 11.03 -12.74
C ALA A 9 14.10 10.07 -13.75
N GLU A 10 14.23 10.32 -15.05
CA GLU A 10 13.69 9.45 -16.12
C GLU A 10 14.31 8.03 -16.11
N ARG A 11 15.63 7.92 -15.90
CA ARG A 11 16.28 6.60 -15.82
C ARG A 11 15.94 5.83 -14.55
N THR A 12 15.77 6.51 -13.42
CA THR A 12 15.24 5.90 -12.20
C THR A 12 13.77 5.51 -12.40
N GLU A 13 13.02 6.27 -13.21
CA GLU A 13 11.63 5.99 -13.54
C GLU A 13 11.43 4.65 -14.25
N GLU A 14 12.13 4.43 -15.37
CA GLU A 14 12.00 3.21 -16.18
C GLU A 14 12.42 1.95 -15.40
N ASN A 15 13.52 2.05 -14.64
CA ASN A 15 14.05 0.92 -13.89
C ASN A 15 13.06 0.38 -12.84
N LEU A 16 12.32 1.28 -12.17
CA LEU A 16 11.31 0.89 -11.18
C LEU A 16 10.10 0.20 -11.81
N THR A 17 9.66 0.67 -12.97
CA THR A 17 8.56 0.05 -13.73
C THR A 17 8.94 -1.35 -14.23
N THR A 18 10.17 -1.53 -14.74
CA THR A 18 10.68 -2.85 -15.12
C THR A 18 10.79 -3.80 -13.93
N ALA A 19 11.30 -3.32 -12.79
CA ALA A 19 11.40 -4.11 -11.57
C ALA A 19 10.03 -4.56 -11.05
N ALA A 20 9.03 -3.66 -11.03
CA ALA A 20 7.66 -3.99 -10.62
C ALA A 20 7.04 -5.07 -11.52
N ARG A 21 7.22 -4.98 -12.84
CA ARG A 21 6.73 -6.00 -13.78
C ARG A 21 7.39 -7.37 -13.58
N LEU A 22 8.71 -7.40 -13.39
CA LEU A 22 9.44 -8.65 -13.10
C LEU A 22 8.98 -9.27 -11.78
N PHE A 23 8.80 -8.44 -10.75
CA PHE A 23 8.31 -8.88 -9.44
C PHE A 23 6.89 -9.46 -9.53
N LEU A 24 5.98 -8.78 -10.22
CA LEU A 24 4.62 -9.29 -10.47
C LEU A 24 4.62 -10.59 -11.27
N ALA A 25 5.53 -10.74 -12.23
CA ALA A 25 5.67 -11.99 -12.98
C ALA A 25 6.16 -13.15 -12.10
N LEU A 26 7.07 -12.89 -11.16
CA LEU A 26 7.53 -13.89 -10.19
C LEU A 26 6.42 -14.29 -9.20
N LEU A 27 5.60 -13.33 -8.76
CA LEU A 27 4.48 -13.59 -7.85
C LEU A 27 3.39 -14.49 -8.45
N LYS A 28 3.24 -14.48 -9.77
CA LYS A 28 2.30 -15.35 -10.50
C LYS A 28 2.74 -16.82 -10.55
N GLN A 29 3.95 -17.16 -10.10
CA GLN A 29 4.36 -18.56 -9.93
C GLN A 29 3.73 -19.19 -8.68
N ASP A 30 3.53 -20.51 -8.70
CA ASP A 30 2.73 -21.25 -7.70
C ASP A 30 3.13 -21.02 -6.23
N ASP A 31 4.42 -20.73 -5.95
CA ASP A 31 4.93 -20.47 -4.60
C ASP A 31 5.20 -18.99 -4.31
N GLY A 32 5.03 -18.10 -5.29
CA GLY A 32 5.38 -16.67 -5.20
C GLY A 32 4.54 -15.93 -4.15
N ALA A 33 3.22 -16.11 -4.18
CA ALA A 33 2.30 -15.46 -3.24
C ALA A 33 2.53 -15.90 -1.78
N LYS A 34 2.78 -17.18 -1.54
CA LYS A 34 3.10 -17.69 -0.20
C LYS A 34 4.42 -17.14 0.32
N SER A 35 5.43 -17.11 -0.55
CA SER A 35 6.75 -16.56 -0.22
C SER A 35 6.67 -15.07 0.10
N LEU A 36 5.81 -14.32 -0.60
CA LEU A 36 5.55 -12.91 -0.31
C LEU A 36 4.96 -12.72 1.10
N LEU A 37 3.91 -13.47 1.44
CA LEU A 37 3.28 -13.38 2.76
C LEU A 37 4.28 -13.64 3.90
N LEU A 38 5.21 -14.58 3.71
CA LEU A 38 6.29 -14.86 4.66
C LEU A 38 7.34 -13.73 4.74
N ALA A 39 7.57 -13.02 3.64
CA ALA A 39 8.55 -11.94 3.56
C ALA A 39 7.98 -10.58 4.02
N LEU A 40 6.66 -10.39 4.01
CA LEU A 40 6.02 -9.12 4.38
C LEU A 40 6.43 -8.61 5.77
N PRO A 41 6.48 -9.42 6.84
CA PRO A 41 6.91 -8.93 8.15
C PRO A 41 8.38 -8.50 8.21
N GLU A 42 9.26 -9.07 7.38
CA GLU A 42 10.67 -8.69 7.30
C GLU A 42 10.83 -7.31 6.62
N VAL A 43 10.07 -7.06 5.56
CA VAL A 43 10.10 -5.79 4.82
C VAL A 43 9.31 -4.70 5.56
N PHE A 44 8.19 -5.08 6.16
CA PHE A 44 7.25 -4.19 6.83
C PHE A 44 6.95 -4.69 8.24
N PRO A 45 7.82 -4.41 9.23
CA PRO A 45 7.67 -4.93 10.59
C PRO A 45 6.35 -4.55 11.28
N TRP A 46 5.67 -3.49 10.82
CA TRP A 46 4.38 -3.07 11.35
C TRP A 46 3.23 -4.02 10.96
N VAL A 47 3.40 -4.87 9.95
CA VAL A 47 2.40 -5.86 9.50
C VAL A 47 2.06 -6.86 10.61
N ARG A 48 2.95 -7.09 11.59
CA ARG A 48 2.66 -7.94 12.76
C ARG A 48 1.52 -7.45 13.65
N HIS A 49 1.07 -6.20 13.46
CA HIS A 49 -0.06 -5.61 14.18
C HIS A 49 -1.37 -5.72 13.39
N LEU A 50 -1.32 -6.27 12.18
CA LEU A 50 -2.51 -6.58 11.39
C LEU A 50 -2.99 -8.01 11.68
N ASP A 51 -4.29 -8.24 11.59
CA ASP A 51 -4.87 -9.57 11.57
C ASP A 51 -4.71 -10.25 10.20
N ALA A 52 -5.12 -11.52 10.09
CA ALA A 52 -4.92 -12.29 8.86
C ALA A 52 -5.71 -11.74 7.65
N GLU A 53 -6.87 -11.14 7.88
CA GLU A 53 -7.72 -10.55 6.83
C GLU A 53 -7.09 -9.24 6.36
N GLU A 54 -6.69 -8.38 7.29
CA GLU A 54 -5.98 -7.13 7.01
C GLU A 54 -4.65 -7.34 6.27
N VAL A 55 -3.89 -8.39 6.62
CA VAL A 55 -2.66 -8.76 5.88
C VAL A 55 -2.99 -9.14 4.44
N GLN A 56 -4.08 -9.89 4.22
CA GLN A 56 -4.51 -10.29 2.90
C GLN A 56 -4.95 -9.08 2.08
N GLU A 57 -5.76 -8.19 2.65
CA GLU A 57 -6.21 -6.94 2.00
C GLU A 57 -5.04 -6.04 1.64
N PHE A 58 -4.10 -5.81 2.58
CA PHE A 58 -2.87 -5.06 2.31
C PHE A 58 -2.08 -5.66 1.15
N THR A 59 -1.96 -7.00 1.11
CA THR A 59 -1.22 -7.68 0.05
C THR A 59 -1.86 -7.46 -1.31
N VAL A 60 -3.18 -7.57 -1.40
CA VAL A 60 -3.93 -7.32 -2.64
C VAL A 60 -3.76 -5.87 -3.10
N GLU A 61 -4.00 -4.90 -2.22
CA GLU A 61 -3.87 -3.47 -2.55
C GLU A 61 -2.44 -3.11 -2.98
N LEU A 62 -1.43 -3.67 -2.32
CA LEU A 62 -0.03 -3.47 -2.69
C LEU A 62 0.29 -4.04 -4.09
N LEU A 63 -0.23 -5.22 -4.42
CA LEU A 63 -0.06 -5.80 -5.76
C LEU A 63 -0.76 -4.97 -6.84
N GLU A 64 -1.98 -4.54 -6.59
CA GLU A 64 -2.74 -3.67 -7.50
C GLU A 64 -2.01 -2.35 -7.73
N ALA A 65 -1.55 -1.71 -6.66
CA ALA A 65 -0.78 -0.49 -6.74
C ALA A 65 0.54 -0.65 -7.53
N LEU A 66 1.25 -1.77 -7.34
CA LEU A 66 2.46 -2.09 -8.12
C LEU A 66 2.14 -2.33 -9.59
N SER A 67 1.00 -2.96 -9.89
CA SER A 67 0.52 -3.16 -11.27
C SER A 67 0.17 -1.83 -11.93
N ASP A 68 -0.55 -0.95 -11.23
CA ASP A 68 -0.89 0.39 -11.72
C ASP A 68 0.35 1.27 -11.92
N ALA A 69 1.34 1.18 -11.02
CA ALA A 69 2.62 1.86 -11.20
C ALA A 69 3.37 1.33 -12.43
N ALA A 70 3.25 0.04 -12.72
CA ALA A 70 3.88 -0.60 -13.87
C ALA A 70 3.19 -0.29 -15.21
N GLU A 71 1.86 -0.24 -15.24
CA GLU A 71 1.08 -0.06 -16.47
C GLU A 71 0.72 1.41 -16.75
N LEU A 72 0.41 2.17 -15.69
CA LEU A 72 -0.13 3.53 -15.78
C LEU A 72 0.83 4.60 -15.26
N GLY A 73 1.99 4.21 -14.71
CA GLY A 73 2.92 5.15 -14.08
C GLY A 73 2.39 5.76 -12.78
N ALA A 74 1.32 5.20 -12.20
CA ALA A 74 0.62 5.74 -11.03
C ALA A 74 1.35 5.43 -9.70
N ARG A 75 2.65 5.76 -9.60
CA ARG A 75 3.54 5.38 -8.48
C ARG A 75 3.05 5.83 -7.10
N ASP A 76 2.28 6.92 -7.05
CA ASP A 76 1.69 7.41 -5.80
C ASP A 76 0.72 6.41 -5.17
N SER A 77 0.14 5.47 -5.96
CA SER A 77 -0.73 4.41 -5.43
C SER A 77 0.02 3.53 -4.43
N VAL A 78 1.26 3.13 -4.76
CA VAL A 78 2.09 2.27 -3.90
C VAL A 78 2.42 2.98 -2.60
N HIS A 79 2.82 4.25 -2.69
CA HIS A 79 3.11 5.04 -1.51
C HIS A 79 1.88 5.22 -0.62
N ARG A 80 0.71 5.51 -1.22
CA ARG A 80 -0.56 5.64 -0.51
C ARG A 80 -0.92 4.36 0.22
N ALA A 81 -0.89 3.21 -0.45
CA ALA A 81 -1.19 1.91 0.18
C ALA A 81 -0.31 1.67 1.42
N ILE A 82 1.02 1.87 1.30
CA ILE A 82 1.95 1.68 2.42
C ILE A 82 1.64 2.63 3.58
N VAL A 83 1.36 3.91 3.30
CA VAL A 83 1.06 4.91 4.34
C VAL A 83 -0.25 4.60 5.05
N SER A 84 -1.30 4.26 4.29
CA SER A 84 -2.62 3.94 4.83
C SER A 84 -2.56 2.72 5.75
N TRP A 85 -2.00 1.61 5.28
CA TRP A 85 -1.91 0.37 6.06
C TRP A 85 -1.00 0.50 7.28
N ARG A 86 0.05 1.32 7.20
CA ARG A 86 0.86 1.64 8.38
C ARG A 86 0.07 2.44 9.41
N ALA A 87 -0.90 3.26 9.00
CA ALA A 87 -1.78 3.96 9.93
C ALA A 87 -2.74 2.97 10.61
N THR A 88 -3.34 2.03 9.87
CA THR A 88 -4.16 0.93 10.42
C THR A 88 -3.37 0.11 11.44
N ALA A 89 -2.17 -0.34 11.08
CA ALA A 89 -1.31 -1.09 12.00
C ALA A 89 -0.94 -0.31 13.27
N ARG A 90 -0.83 1.02 13.19
CA ARG A 90 -0.58 1.87 14.37
C ARG A 90 -1.79 1.93 15.29
N ILE A 91 -3.00 1.99 14.74
CA ILE A 91 -4.25 1.94 15.51
C ILE A 91 -4.36 0.57 16.18
N ASN A 92 -4.13 -0.52 15.45
CA ASN A 92 -4.21 -1.88 16.00
C ASN A 92 -3.17 -2.16 17.09
N ALA A 93 -2.00 -1.50 17.02
CA ALA A 93 -0.97 -1.61 18.04
C ALA A 93 -1.32 -0.90 19.37
N ASP A 94 -2.30 0.00 19.37
CA ASP A 94 -2.74 0.76 20.54
C ASP A 94 -4.18 0.41 20.91
N PRO A 95 -4.41 -0.39 21.99
CA PRO A 95 -5.73 -0.81 22.40
C PRO A 95 -6.72 0.34 22.70
N ASP A 96 -6.22 1.52 23.11
CA ASP A 96 -7.07 2.70 23.33
C ASP A 96 -7.52 3.30 22.00
N GLN A 97 -6.60 3.44 21.04
CA GLN A 97 -6.93 3.92 19.69
C GLN A 97 -7.84 2.95 18.95
N LEU A 98 -7.60 1.64 19.06
CA LEU A 98 -8.45 0.63 18.46
C LEU A 98 -9.87 0.69 19.02
N ARG A 99 -10.01 0.85 20.34
CA ARG A 99 -11.33 1.02 20.98
C ARG A 99 -12.05 2.28 20.50
N GLU A 100 -11.34 3.39 20.35
CA GLU A 100 -11.92 4.62 19.81
C GLU A 100 -12.29 4.49 18.33
N ALA A 101 -11.46 3.83 17.50
CA ALA A 101 -11.72 3.62 16.08
C ALA A 101 -12.93 2.71 15.84
N LEU A 102 -13.15 1.72 16.70
CA LEU A 102 -14.31 0.82 16.66
C LEU A 102 -15.56 1.43 17.32
N ARG A 103 -15.44 2.60 17.95
CA ARG A 103 -16.58 3.26 18.59
C ARG A 103 -17.61 3.62 17.52
N PRO A 104 -18.88 3.20 17.67
CA PRO A 104 -19.93 3.66 16.78
C PRO A 104 -19.97 5.19 16.78
N LEU A 105 -19.95 5.79 15.59
CA LEU A 105 -20.01 7.24 15.44
C LEU A 105 -21.35 7.84 15.91
N GLY A 106 -22.33 7.02 16.28
CA GLY A 106 -23.67 7.45 16.67
C GLY A 106 -24.47 8.00 15.49
N ASP A 107 -25.70 8.46 15.74
CA ASP A 107 -26.53 9.18 14.76
C ASP A 107 -26.10 10.65 14.68
N VAL A 108 -24.81 10.88 14.46
CA VAL A 108 -24.22 12.21 14.43
C VAL A 108 -24.21 12.67 12.97
N ASP A 109 -25.05 13.64 12.66
CA ASP A 109 -25.02 14.34 11.37
C ASP A 109 -23.66 15.03 11.22
N LEU A 110 -22.81 14.50 10.33
CA LEU A 110 -21.48 15.02 10.02
C LEU A 110 -21.53 16.23 9.08
N GLY A 111 -22.73 16.74 8.82
CA GLY A 111 -22.99 17.86 7.94
C GLY A 111 -23.34 17.41 6.52
N PRO A 112 -23.89 18.34 5.72
CA PRO A 112 -24.27 18.06 4.33
C PRO A 112 -23.04 17.72 3.49
N VAL A 113 -23.14 16.62 2.72
CA VAL A 113 -22.12 16.24 1.74
C VAL A 113 -22.23 17.19 0.54
N GLU A 114 -21.25 18.09 0.38
CA GLU A 114 -21.13 18.87 -0.84
C GLU A 114 -20.61 17.99 -1.98
N VAL A 115 -21.52 17.53 -2.84
CA VAL A 115 -21.17 16.94 -4.13
C VAL A 115 -20.82 18.06 -5.10
N HIS A 116 -19.56 18.12 -5.52
CA HIS A 116 -19.15 18.96 -6.64
C HIS A 116 -19.44 18.20 -7.95
N GLU A 117 -20.29 18.78 -8.80
CA GLU A 117 -20.58 18.32 -10.18
C GLU A 117 -19.45 18.66 -11.17
#